data_AF-A0A953Z6K7-F1
#
_entry.id   AF-A0A953Z6K7-F1
#
_cell.length_a   1.000
_cell.length_b   1.000
_cell.length_c   1.000
_cell.angle_alpha   90.00
_cell.angle_beta   90.00
_cell.angle_gamma   90.00
#
_symmetry.space_group_name_H-M   'P 1'
#
loop_
_entity.id
_entity.type
_entity.pdbx_description
1 polymer ?
#
loop_
_entity_poly.entity_id
_entity_poly.type
_entity_poly.pdbx_seq_one_letter_code
_entity_poly.pdbx_strand_id
1 'polypeptide(L)'
;MPDPRQLRVGDRIRFVALPDEWSAPGYFVHDESREFLQALIDRGRPSRVRRIDDDGIPWIEARLRADDGTIVHHDWGIREASGWVRL
;
A
#
# COMPACT_ATOMS: atom_id res chain seq x y z
N MET A 1 14.82 -7.76 3.00
CA MET A 1 13.76 -6.78 2.70
C MET A 1 13.19 -6.27 4.01
N PRO A 2 12.78 -4.99 4.11
CA PRO A 2 12.25 -4.44 5.36
C PRO A 2 11.01 -5.22 5.82
N ASP A 3 10.93 -5.52 7.12
CA ASP A 3 9.74 -6.13 7.72
C ASP A 3 8.67 -5.04 7.90
N PRO A 4 7.50 -5.12 7.25
CA PRO A 4 6.46 -4.11 7.38
C PRO A 4 5.98 -3.96 8.83
N ARG A 5 6.08 -4.99 9.68
CA ARG A 5 5.70 -4.91 11.10
C ARG A 5 6.57 -3.97 11.92
N GLN A 6 7.70 -3.53 11.39
CA GLN A 6 8.56 -2.52 12.02
C GLN A 6 8.07 -1.09 11.80
N LEU A 7 7.09 -0.89 10.91
CA LEU A 7 6.47 0.41 10.68
C LEU A 7 5.66 0.85 11.91
N ARG A 8 5.67 2.15 12.16
CA ARG A 8 4.98 2.79 13.26
C ARG A 8 3.93 3.76 12.73
N VAL A 9 2.90 4.01 13.53
CA VAL A 9 1.95 5.10 13.25
C VAL A 9 2.73 6.42 13.10
N GLY A 10 2.45 7.13 12.00
CA GLY A 10 3.15 8.37 11.64
C GLY A 10 4.26 8.19 10.63
N ASP A 11 4.78 6.97 10.43
CA ASP A 11 5.77 6.70 9.38
C ASP A 11 5.22 7.04 8.00
N ARG A 12 6.11 7.50 7.12
CA ARG A 12 5.79 7.75 5.72
C ARG A 12 6.39 6.64 4.88
N ILE A 13 5.56 6.06 4.02
CA ILE A 13 5.99 5.07 3.06
C ILE A 13 5.57 5.48 1.66
N ARG A 14 6.30 5.03 0.65
CA ARG A 14 5.95 5.22 -0.75
C ARG A 14 6.01 3.88 -1.47
N PHE A 15 4.96 3.54 -2.19
CA PHE A 15 4.98 2.40 -3.11
C PHE A 15 5.78 2.76 -4.36
N VAL A 16 6.65 1.85 -4.77
CA VAL A 16 7.60 2.04 -5.88
C VAL A 16 7.50 0.93 -6.93
N ALA A 17 6.88 -0.20 -6.58
CA ALA A 17 6.62 -1.31 -7.47
C ALA A 17 5.46 -2.16 -6.89
N LEU A 18 4.86 -3.01 -7.71
CA LEU A 18 4.00 -4.06 -7.20
C LEU A 18 4.86 -5.04 -6.37
N PRO A 19 4.31 -5.65 -5.30
CA PRO A 19 5.06 -6.61 -4.50
C PRO A 19 5.47 -7.86 -5.29
N ASP A 20 6.71 -8.29 -5.13
CA ASP A 20 7.24 -9.54 -5.71
C ASP A 20 6.42 -10.75 -5.24
N GLU A 21 5.90 -10.71 -4.01
CA GLU A 21 5.03 -11.74 -3.41
C GLU A 21 3.78 -12.01 -4.24
N TRP A 22 3.28 -11.02 -5.00
CA TRP A 22 2.10 -11.16 -5.84
C TRP A 22 2.34 -12.01 -7.10
N SER A 23 3.61 -12.25 -7.44
CA SER A 23 4.00 -13.13 -8.54
C SER A 23 4.19 -14.59 -8.09
N ALA A 24 4.03 -14.88 -6.79
CA ALA A 24 4.20 -16.23 -6.27
C ALA A 24 3.12 -17.19 -6.82
N PRO A 25 3.47 -18.42 -7.23
CA PRO A 25 2.49 -19.40 -7.70
C PRO A 25 1.40 -19.67 -6.66
N GLY A 26 0.14 -19.57 -7.08
CA GLY A 26 -1.02 -19.78 -6.20
C GLY A 26 -1.41 -18.58 -5.34
N TYR A 27 -0.67 -17.46 -5.41
CA TYR A 27 -1.06 -16.22 -4.77
C TYR A 27 -2.05 -15.46 -5.68
N PHE A 28 -3.23 -15.18 -5.16
CA PHE A 28 -4.28 -14.48 -5.90
C PHE A 28 -4.46 -13.06 -5.34
N VAL A 29 -4.51 -12.09 -6.24
CA VAL A 29 -4.77 -10.68 -5.92
C VAL A 29 -5.85 -10.20 -6.87
N HIS A 30 -6.89 -9.57 -6.32
CA HIS A 30 -7.96 -8.97 -7.12
C HIS A 30 -7.41 -7.85 -8.01
N ASP A 31 -7.94 -7.72 -9.23
CA ASP A 31 -7.49 -6.70 -10.18
C ASP A 31 -7.66 -5.27 -9.61
N GLU A 32 -8.74 -5.01 -8.86
CA GLU A 32 -8.94 -3.74 -8.16
C GLU A 32 -7.80 -3.40 -7.19
N SER A 33 -7.25 -4.41 -6.50
CA SER A 33 -6.09 -4.22 -5.61
C SER A 33 -4.82 -3.89 -6.40
N ARG A 34 -4.66 -4.47 -7.59
CA ARG A 34 -3.54 -4.17 -8.50
C ARG A 34 -3.63 -2.76 -9.06
N GLU A 35 -4.80 -2.38 -9.55
CA GLU A 35 -5.07 -1.04 -10.09
C GLU A 35 -4.87 0.02 -9.01
N PHE A 36 -5.40 -0.22 -7.81
CA PHE A 36 -5.21 0.68 -6.67
C PHE A 36 -3.73 0.90 -6.35
N LEU A 37 -2.95 -0.18 -6.24
CA LEU A 37 -1.54 -0.09 -5.91
C LEU A 37 -0.72 0.55 -7.04
N GLN A 38 -1.05 0.23 -8.29
CA GLN A 38 -0.46 0.88 -9.47
C GLN A 38 -0.72 2.39 -9.46
N ALA A 39 -1.94 2.82 -9.15
CA ALA A 39 -2.25 4.25 -9.02
C ALA A 39 -1.44 4.93 -7.90
N LEU A 40 -1.15 4.23 -6.79
CA LEU A 40 -0.27 4.77 -5.74
C LEU A 40 1.19 4.91 -6.18
N ILE A 41 1.69 3.95 -6.98
CA ILE A 41 3.03 3.98 -7.57
C ILE A 41 3.14 5.15 -8.55
N ASP A 42 2.20 5.25 -9.48
CA ASP A 42 2.17 6.29 -10.52
C ASP A 42 2.01 7.70 -9.90
N ARG A 43 1.23 7.80 -8.82
CA ARG A 43 1.09 9.04 -8.03
C ARG A 43 2.43 9.51 -7.46
N GLY A 44 3.35 8.59 -7.15
CA GLY A 44 4.71 8.89 -6.66
C GLY A 44 4.80 9.61 -5.31
N ARG A 45 3.67 9.79 -4.61
CA ARG A 45 3.58 10.51 -3.32
C ARG A 45 3.52 9.54 -2.15
N PRO A 46 4.19 9.85 -1.03
CA PRO A 46 4.12 9.01 0.15
C PRO A 46 2.74 9.04 0.81
N SER A 47 2.39 7.91 1.41
CA SER A 47 1.26 7.74 2.32
C SER A 47 1.77 7.64 3.76
N ARG A 48 0.93 8.04 4.72
CA ARG A 48 1.25 7.94 6.15
C ARG A 48 0.59 6.68 6.73
N VAL A 49 1.33 5.92 7.54
CA VAL A 49 0.77 4.86 8.38
C VAL A 49 -0.13 5.51 9.43
N ARG A 50 -1.43 5.21 9.37
CA ARG A 50 -2.47 5.82 10.21
C ARG A 50 -2.80 4.99 11.43
N ARG A 51 -2.75 3.67 11.29
CA ARG A 51 -3.04 2.72 12.36
C ARG A 51 -2.20 1.47 12.19
N ILE A 52 -2.06 0.72 13.28
CA ILE A 52 -1.62 -0.67 13.28
C ILE A 52 -2.82 -1.44 13.83
N ASP A 53 -3.25 -2.49 13.14
CA ASP A 53 -4.39 -3.31 13.61
C ASP A 53 -3.97 -4.32 14.69
N ASP A 54 -4.93 -5.10 15.17
CA ASP A 54 -4.72 -6.07 16.24
C ASP A 54 -3.76 -7.21 15.84
N ASP A 55 -3.57 -7.46 14.55
CA ASP A 55 -2.61 -8.43 14.00
C ASP A 55 -1.20 -7.83 13.83
N GLY A 56 -1.00 -6.57 14.21
CA GLY A 56 0.26 -5.85 14.07
C GLY A 56 0.52 -5.35 12.64
N ILE A 57 -0.50 -5.29 11.78
CA ILE A 57 -0.36 -4.87 10.39
C ILE A 57 -0.49 -3.35 10.32
N PRO A 58 0.47 -2.64 9.73
CA PRO A 58 0.36 -1.20 9.52
C PRO A 58 -0.57 -0.89 8.34
N TRP A 59 -1.44 0.09 8.52
CA TRP A 59 -2.39 0.54 7.52
C TRP A 59 -2.14 1.98 7.12
N ILE A 60 -2.22 2.26 5.82
CA ILE A 60 -2.30 3.60 5.28
C ILE A 60 -3.74 3.94 4.88
N GLU A 61 -4.04 5.23 4.84
CA GLU A 61 -5.19 5.78 4.13
C GLU A 61 -4.66 6.49 2.89
N ALA A 62 -5.25 6.22 1.73
CA ALA A 62 -4.98 6.94 0.50
C ALA A 62 -6.26 7.52 -0.10
N ARG A 63 -6.11 8.71 -0.68
CA ARG A 63 -7.13 9.36 -1.49
C ARG A 63 -6.68 9.32 -2.93
N LEU A 64 -7.48 8.69 -3.77
CA LEU A 64 -7.27 8.65 -5.21
C LEU A 64 -8.39 9.41 -5.89
N ARG A 65 -8.06 10.02 -7.02
CA ARG A 65 -9.05 10.71 -7.85
C ARG A 65 -9.46 9.75 -8.95
N ALA A 66 -10.74 9.41 -9.01
CA ALA A 66 -11.32 8.65 -10.11
C ALA A 66 -11.44 9.51 -11.37
N ASP A 67 -11.70 8.87 -12.52
CA ASP A 67 -11.79 9.52 -13.83
C ASP A 67 -12.90 10.58 -13.90
N ASP A 68 -13.99 10.38 -13.16
CA ASP A 68 -15.10 11.32 -13.02
C ASP A 68 -14.77 12.53 -12.11
N GLY A 69 -13.56 12.55 -11.54
CA GLY A 69 -13.08 13.58 -10.63
C GLY A 69 -13.40 13.36 -9.15
N THR A 70 -14.16 12.31 -8.81
CA THR A 70 -14.50 11.94 -7.43
C THR A 70 -13.25 11.53 -6.65
N ILE A 71 -13.17 11.90 -5.37
CA ILE A 71 -12.12 11.42 -4.48
C ILE A 71 -12.61 10.17 -3.77
N VAL A 72 -11.95 9.04 -4.04
CA VAL A 72 -12.21 7.78 -3.38
C VAL A 72 -11.20 7.58 -2.26
N HIS A 73 -11.72 7.18 -1.09
CA HIS A 73 -10.91 6.85 0.07
C HIS A 73 -10.70 5.34 0.12
N HIS A 74 -9.44 4.93 0.27
CA HIS A 74 -9.08 3.53 0.44
C HIS A 74 -8.13 3.37 1.63
N ASP A 75 -8.36 2.30 2.37
CA ASP A 75 -7.46 1.80 3.40
C ASP A 75 -6.66 0.63 2.83
N TRP A 76 -5.36 0.62 3.07
CA TRP A 76 -4.48 -0.44 2.59
C TRP A 76 -3.52 -0.92 3.68
N GLY A 77 -3.58 -2.22 3.99
CA GLY A 77 -2.66 -2.88 4.92
C GLY A 77 -1.38 -3.27 4.22
N ILE A 78 -0.23 -2.88 4.76
CA ILE A 78 1.09 -3.22 4.19
C ILE A 78 1.51 -4.57 4.77
N ARG A 79 1.35 -5.64 3.98
CA ARG A 79 1.66 -7.02 4.39
C ARG A 79 2.95 -7.53 3.78
N GLU A 80 3.25 -7.04 2.59
CA GLU A 80 4.38 -7.45 1.77
C GLU A 80 5.67 -6.78 2.24
N ALA A 81 6.79 -7.50 2.11
CA ALA A 81 8.12 -7.02 2.43
C ALA A 81 8.74 -6.20 1.28
N SER A 82 8.16 -6.29 0.08
CA SER A 82 8.62 -5.62 -1.15
C SER A 82 7.61 -4.58 -1.66
N GLY A 83 7.96 -3.86 -2.72
CA GLY A 83 7.07 -2.90 -3.40
C GLY A 83 6.95 -1.52 -2.76
N TRP A 84 7.51 -1.30 -1.56
CA TRP A 84 7.49 -0.01 -0.87
C TRP A 84 8.83 0.35 -0.23
N VAL A 85 9.00 1.63 0.06
CA VAL A 85 10.14 2.18 0.81
C VAL A 85 9.66 3.07 1.95
N ARG A 86 10.34 3.02 3.10
CA ARG A 86 10.19 4.00 4.19
C ARG A 86 10.98 5.26 3.86
N LEU A 87 10.40 6.42 4.15
CA LEU A 87 11.02 7.74 3.97
C LEU A 87 11.46 8.37 5.29
#